data_AF-A0A6P5Y6F7-F1
#
_entry.id   AF-A0A6P5Y6F7-F1
#
_cell.length_a   1.000
_cell.length_b   1.000
_cell.length_c   1.000
_cell.angle_alpha   90.00
_cell.angle_beta   90.00
_cell.angle_gamma   90.00
#
_symmetry.space_group_name_H-M   'P 1'
#
loop_
_entity.id
_entity.type
_entity.pdbx_description
1 polymer ?
#
loop_
_entity_poly.entity_id
_entity_poly.type
_entity_poly.pdbx_seq_one_letter_code
_entity_poly.pdbx_strand_id
1 'polypeptide(L)'
;MKSKTLKKKLEKVALPHVYSSKENVCLKKIQEVDELFQRAAKTCMEEIWAYLMDDDIQKIRVWGMGGIGKTTIKKLVHNQLLKETEKFDIVIWITVSKEMNIIKLQNKIARAMKVTLDEDEDEQ
;
A
#
# COMPACT_ATOMS: atom_id res chain seq x y z
N MET A 1 5.71 -15.01 -7.59
CA MET A 1 6.29 -15.98 -8.56
C MET A 1 7.10 -15.39 -9.74
N LYS A 2 7.29 -14.06 -9.87
CA LYS A 2 8.02 -13.47 -11.03
C LYS A 2 9.52 -13.23 -10.82
N SER A 3 10.02 -13.23 -9.57
CA SER A 3 11.43 -12.93 -9.24
C SER A 3 12.41 -14.06 -9.60
N LYS A 4 12.00 -15.33 -9.42
CA LYS A 4 12.87 -16.50 -9.71
C LYS A 4 13.20 -16.66 -11.20
N THR A 5 12.33 -16.19 -12.09
CA THR A 5 12.48 -16.34 -13.55
C THR A 5 13.49 -15.35 -14.13
N LEU A 6 13.61 -14.15 -13.55
CA LEU A 6 14.57 -13.14 -13.99
C LEU A 6 16.02 -13.56 -13.67
N LYS A 7 16.23 -14.19 -12.50
CA LYS A 7 17.55 -14.68 -12.07
C LYS A 7 18.12 -15.73 -13.05
N LYS A 8 17.28 -16.65 -13.52
CA LYS A 8 17.66 -17.70 -14.50
C LYS A 8 17.96 -17.16 -15.91
N LYS A 9 17.38 -16.02 -16.29
CA LYS A 9 17.58 -15.44 -17.63
C LYS A 9 18.86 -14.62 -17.72
N LEU A 10 19.30 -14.03 -16.60
CA LEU A 10 20.54 -13.27 -16.50
C LEU A 10 21.79 -14.17 -16.48
N GLU A 11 21.69 -15.37 -15.91
CA GLU A 11 22.80 -16.33 -15.78
C GLU A 11 23.28 -16.92 -17.13
N LYS A 12 22.46 -16.85 -18.19
CA LYS A 12 22.78 -17.41 -19.52
C LYS A 12 23.49 -16.45 -20.49
N VAL A 13 23.75 -15.20 -20.10
CA VAL A 13 24.41 -14.18 -20.97
C VAL A 13 25.84 -13.88 -20.50
N ALA A 14 26.46 -14.80 -19.75
CA ALA A 14 27.83 -14.64 -19.27
C ALA A 14 28.84 -14.97 -20.38
N LEU A 15 29.32 -13.95 -21.10
CA LEU A 15 30.62 -14.01 -21.76
C LEU A 15 31.72 -13.78 -20.70
N PRO A 16 32.78 -14.60 -20.64
CA PRO A 16 33.47 -14.86 -19.37
C PRO A 16 34.48 -13.82 -18.91
N HIS A 17 34.72 -12.71 -19.63
CA HIS A 17 35.94 -11.93 -19.37
C HIS A 17 35.83 -10.45 -19.02
N VAL A 18 34.63 -9.85 -18.97
CA VAL A 18 34.47 -8.47 -18.51
C VAL A 18 33.13 -8.27 -17.78
N TYR A 19 32.95 -8.91 -16.61
CA TYR A 19 31.95 -8.45 -15.65
C TYR A 19 32.68 -7.68 -14.54
N SER A 20 32.52 -6.36 -14.60
CA SER A 20 33.25 -5.40 -13.77
C SER A 20 32.89 -5.58 -12.29
N SER A 21 33.90 -5.59 -11.41
CA SER A 21 33.76 -5.55 -9.95
C SER A 21 32.71 -4.51 -9.47
N LYS A 22 32.53 -3.42 -10.22
CA LYS A 22 31.54 -2.37 -9.95
C LYS A 22 30.08 -2.84 -10.04
N GLU A 23 29.73 -3.76 -10.94
CA GLU A 23 28.36 -4.28 -11.07
C GLU A 23 27.99 -5.20 -9.91
N ASN A 24 28.93 -6.05 -9.46
CA ASN A 24 28.73 -6.90 -8.29
C ASN A 24 28.56 -6.09 -6.99
N VAL A 25 29.27 -4.96 -6.86
CA VAL A 25 29.08 -4.02 -5.74
C VAL A 25 27.70 -3.34 -5.81
N CYS A 26 27.23 -2.96 -7.00
CA CYS A 26 25.92 -2.35 -7.18
C CYS A 26 24.77 -3.32 -6.84
N LEU A 27 24.87 -4.56 -7.30
CA LEU A 27 23.88 -5.60 -7.03
C LEU A 27 23.78 -5.94 -5.53
N LYS A 28 24.90 -6.00 -4.81
CA LYS A 28 24.90 -6.19 -3.35
C LYS A 28 24.21 -5.04 -2.62
N LYS A 29 24.51 -3.79 -2.98
CA LYS A 29 23.85 -2.61 -2.40
C LYS A 29 22.33 -2.61 -2.66
N ILE A 30 21.90 -3.05 -3.83
CA ILE A 30 20.46 -3.16 -4.15
C ILE A 30 19.77 -4.19 -3.24
N GLN A 31 20.43 -5.32 -2.93
CA GLN A 31 19.87 -6.33 -2.02
C GLN A 31 19.73 -5.79 -0.60
N GLU A 32 20.76 -5.11 -0.08
CA GLU A 32 20.72 -4.51 1.27
C GLU A 32 19.63 -3.45 1.40
N VAL A 33 19.46 -2.61 0.37
CA VAL A 33 18.39 -1.59 0.33
C VAL A 33 17.00 -2.22 0.26
N ASP A 34 16.83 -3.33 -0.46
CA ASP A 34 15.56 -4.06 -0.52
C ASP A 34 15.20 -4.70 0.83
N GLU A 35 16.15 -5.32 1.52
CA GLU A 35 15.95 -5.87 2.87
C GLU A 35 15.59 -4.78 3.88
N LEU A 36 16.29 -3.65 3.84
CA LEU A 36 15.98 -2.51 4.70
C LEU A 36 14.57 -1.96 4.42
N PHE A 37 14.19 -1.84 3.15
CA PHE A 37 12.86 -1.39 2.76
C PHE A 37 11.77 -2.36 3.23
N GLN A 38 11.98 -3.67 3.03
CA GLN A 38 11.05 -4.70 3.51
C GLN A 38 10.87 -4.65 5.02
N ARG A 39 11.98 -4.48 5.77
CA ARG A 39 11.95 -4.36 7.22
C ARG A 39 11.18 -3.11 7.67
N ALA A 40 11.49 -1.95 7.09
CA ALA A 40 10.80 -0.70 7.40
C ALA A 40 9.30 -0.78 7.08
N ALA A 41 8.95 -1.35 5.93
CA ALA A 41 7.55 -1.55 5.53
C ALA A 41 6.80 -2.48 6.49
N LYS A 42 7.45 -3.56 6.95
CA LYS A 42 6.90 -4.48 7.95
C LYS A 42 6.62 -3.78 9.28
N THR A 43 7.58 -3.03 9.80
CA THR A 43 7.40 -2.29 11.06
C THR A 43 6.25 -1.28 10.97
N CYS A 44 6.21 -0.46 9.92
CA CYS A 44 5.09 0.47 9.70
C CYS A 44 3.73 -0.24 9.61
N MET A 45 3.71 -1.42 8.97
CA MET A 45 2.49 -2.21 8.84
C MET A 45 2.04 -2.77 10.19
N GLU A 46 2.96 -3.28 11.02
CA GLU A 46 2.68 -3.79 12.37
C GLU A 46 2.17 -2.68 13.30
N GLU A 47 2.75 -1.48 13.24
CA GLU A 47 2.27 -0.33 14.02
C GLU A 47 0.85 0.09 13.62
N ILE A 48 0.59 0.24 12.32
CA ILE A 48 -0.75 0.58 11.84
C ILE A 48 -1.74 -0.54 12.20
N TRP A 49 -1.32 -1.81 12.13
CA TRP A 49 -2.15 -2.94 12.51
C TRP A 49 -2.52 -2.89 13.99
N ALA A 50 -1.56 -2.62 14.87
CA ALA A 50 -1.82 -2.49 16.31
C ALA A 50 -2.85 -1.39 16.58
N TYR A 51 -2.70 -0.21 15.96
CA TYR A 51 -3.68 0.87 16.09
C TYR A 51 -5.05 0.53 15.50
N LEU A 52 -5.12 -0.27 14.42
CA LEU A 52 -6.39 -0.72 13.86
C LEU A 52 -7.10 -1.74 14.74
N MET A 53 -6.37 -2.47 15.58
CA MET A 53 -6.92 -3.46 16.50
C MET A 53 -7.32 -2.87 17.85
N ASP A 54 -7.01 -1.60 18.10
CA ASP A 54 -7.40 -0.86 19.30
C ASP A 54 -8.78 -0.21 19.09
N ASP A 55 -9.77 -0.58 19.90
CA ASP A 55 -11.15 -0.09 19.80
C ASP A 55 -11.29 1.39 20.20
N ASP A 56 -10.32 1.94 20.96
CA ASP A 56 -10.31 3.35 21.32
C ASP A 56 -9.83 4.25 20.15
N ILE A 57 -9.26 3.65 19.10
CA ILE A 57 -8.69 4.37 17.96
C ILE A 57 -9.59 4.26 16.73
N GLN A 58 -10.28 5.35 16.42
CA GLN A 58 -11.21 5.40 15.28
C GLN A 58 -10.57 5.89 13.97
N LYS A 59 -9.44 6.61 14.04
CA LYS A 59 -8.85 7.29 12.88
C LYS A 59 -7.33 7.32 12.89
N ILE A 60 -6.73 6.83 11.81
CA ILE A 60 -5.28 6.81 11.60
C ILE A 60 -4.91 7.67 10.39
N ARG A 61 -3.91 8.55 10.56
CA ARG A 61 -3.36 9.36 9.47
C ARG A 61 -1.91 9.01 9.19
N VAL A 62 -1.63 8.49 7.99
CA VAL A 62 -0.27 8.28 7.49
C VAL A 62 0.20 9.55 6.75
N TRP A 63 1.25 10.21 7.24
CA TRP A 63 1.77 11.49 6.71
C TRP A 63 3.29 11.44 6.44
N GLY A 64 3.83 12.41 5.69
CA GLY A 64 5.25 12.48 5.32
C GLY A 64 5.49 13.02 3.91
N MET A 65 6.76 13.08 3.47
CA MET A 65 7.17 13.60 2.16
C MET A 65 6.56 12.84 0.96
N GLY A 66 6.45 13.50 -0.19
CA GLY A 66 6.04 12.87 -1.45
C GLY A 66 6.99 11.73 -1.86
N GLY A 67 6.48 10.72 -2.56
CA GLY A 67 7.30 9.61 -3.06
C GLY A 67 7.73 8.55 -2.04
N ILE A 68 7.61 8.80 -0.74
CA ILE A 68 8.10 7.89 0.33
C ILE A 68 7.32 6.56 0.49
N GLY A 69 6.26 6.34 -0.29
CA GLY A 69 5.52 5.07 -0.26
C GLY A 69 4.34 4.98 0.73
N LYS A 70 3.82 6.10 1.25
CA LYS A 70 2.63 6.12 2.15
C LYS A 70 1.43 5.35 1.57
N THR A 71 1.13 5.55 0.29
CA THR A 71 0.04 4.84 -0.39
C THR A 71 0.35 3.35 -0.54
N THR A 72 1.63 2.99 -0.65
CA THR A 72 2.08 1.59 -0.70
C THR A 72 1.79 0.89 0.63
N ILE A 73 2.16 1.50 1.76
CA ILE A 73 1.86 0.95 3.09
C ILE A 73 0.35 0.79 3.30
N LYS A 74 -0.45 1.82 2.97
CA LYS A 74 -1.91 1.72 3.06
C LYS A 74 -2.48 0.57 2.21
N LYS A 75 -1.93 0.33 1.01
CA LYS A 75 -2.36 -0.81 0.16
C LYS A 75 -2.03 -2.16 0.79
N LEU A 76 -0.85 -2.29 1.43
CA LEU A 76 -0.48 -3.52 2.13
C LEU A 76 -1.43 -3.83 3.28
N VAL A 77 -1.72 -2.80 4.10
CA VAL A 77 -2.69 -2.90 5.21
C VAL A 77 -4.09 -3.24 4.70
N HIS A 78 -4.57 -2.55 3.66
CA HIS A 78 -5.88 -2.85 3.05
C HIS A 78 -5.98 -4.29 2.56
N ASN A 79 -4.95 -4.81 1.89
CA ASN A 79 -4.92 -6.19 1.42
C ASN A 79 -4.91 -7.22 2.57
N GLN A 80 -4.37 -6.86 3.73
CA GLN A 80 -4.43 -7.70 4.92
C GLN A 80 -5.83 -7.62 5.56
N LEU A 81 -6.41 -6.43 5.66
CA LEU A 81 -7.78 -6.22 6.14
C LEU A 81 -8.82 -6.97 5.31
N LEU A 82 -8.64 -7.08 3.99
CA LEU A 82 -9.53 -7.88 3.14
C LEU A 82 -9.53 -9.38 3.47
N LYS A 83 -8.53 -9.88 4.21
CA LYS A 83 -8.43 -11.27 4.67
C LYS A 83 -8.85 -11.43 6.13
N GLU A 84 -8.94 -10.33 6.85
CA GLU A 84 -9.34 -10.27 8.25
C GLU A 84 -10.86 -10.11 8.29
N THR A 85 -11.55 -11.04 8.93
CA THR A 85 -13.02 -11.06 8.94
C THR A 85 -13.61 -10.87 10.34
N GLU A 86 -12.77 -10.78 11.37
CA GLU A 86 -13.26 -10.77 12.76
C GLU A 86 -13.57 -9.36 13.26
N LYS A 87 -12.79 -8.35 12.84
CA LYS A 87 -12.89 -6.99 13.39
C LYS A 87 -13.71 -6.00 12.54
N PHE A 88 -13.71 -6.17 11.22
CA PHE A 88 -14.34 -5.22 10.30
C PHE A 88 -15.31 -5.91 9.35
N ASP A 89 -16.58 -5.53 9.40
CA ASP A 89 -17.61 -6.06 8.48
C ASP A 89 -17.38 -5.60 7.03
N ILE A 90 -16.90 -4.36 6.88
CA ILE A 90 -16.78 -3.70 5.58
C ILE A 90 -15.43 -2.96 5.49
N VAL A 91 -14.67 -3.28 4.43
CA VAL A 91 -13.39 -2.64 4.12
C VAL A 91 -13.44 -2.01 2.73
N ILE A 92 -13.41 -0.68 2.65
CA ILE A 92 -13.48 0.07 1.39
C ILE A 92 -12.19 0.85 1.10
N TRP A 93 -11.84 0.99 -0.18
CA TRP A 93 -10.72 1.82 -0.64
C TRP A 93 -11.22 2.95 -1.54
N ILE A 94 -11.04 4.19 -1.11
CA ILE A 94 -11.50 5.37 -1.86
C ILE A 94 -10.35 6.32 -2.14
N THR A 95 -10.24 6.74 -3.40
CA THR A 95 -9.27 7.75 -3.83
C THR A 95 -9.95 9.10 -3.97
N VAL A 96 -9.39 10.11 -3.30
CA VAL A 96 -9.87 11.50 -3.31
C VAL A 96 -8.86 12.36 -4.08
N SER A 97 -9.34 13.09 -5.09
CA SER A 97 -8.55 14.06 -5.86
C SER A 97 -8.51 15.42 -5.16
N LYS A 98 -7.58 16.29 -5.57
CA LYS A 98 -7.47 17.67 -5.06
C LYS A 98 -8.74 18.49 -5.37
N GLU A 99 -9.29 18.34 -6.57
CA GLU A 99 -10.62 18.85 -6.93
C GLU A 99 -11.71 17.96 -6.32
N MET A 100 -11.79 17.94 -4.99
CA MET A 100 -12.77 17.15 -4.27
C MET A 100 -14.14 17.82 -4.34
N ASN A 101 -15.16 17.07 -4.76
CA ASN A 101 -16.56 17.44 -4.60
C ASN A 101 -17.16 16.51 -3.54
N ILE A 102 -17.71 17.09 -2.48
CA ILE A 102 -18.20 16.37 -1.30
C ILE A 102 -19.34 15.41 -1.68
N ILE A 103 -20.31 15.88 -2.47
CA ILE A 103 -21.44 15.08 -2.96
C ILE A 103 -20.93 13.88 -3.77
N LYS A 104 -19.94 14.08 -4.65
CA LYS A 104 -19.32 12.97 -5.41
C LYS A 104 -18.58 11.99 -4.49
N LEU A 105 -17.98 12.45 -3.40
CA LEU A 105 -17.28 11.60 -2.44
C LEU A 105 -18.26 10.78 -1.60
N GLN A 106 -19.31 11.40 -1.05
CA GLN A 106 -20.37 10.72 -0.31
C GLN A 106 -21.03 9.65 -1.19
N ASN A 107 -21.36 9.97 -2.44
CA ASN A 107 -21.88 9.01 -3.39
C ASN A 107 -20.91 7.85 -3.68
N LYS A 108 -19.60 8.11 -3.73
CA LYS A 108 -18.60 7.02 -3.87
C LYS A 108 -18.56 6.13 -2.63
N ILE A 109 -18.65 6.70 -1.43
CA ILE A 109 -18.71 5.94 -0.18
C ILE A 109 -19.99 5.10 -0.13
N ALA A 110 -21.14 5.72 -0.36
CA ALA A 110 -22.44 5.05 -0.34
C ALA A 110 -22.50 3.85 -1.30
N ARG A 111 -22.05 4.05 -2.55
CA ARG A 111 -21.94 2.95 -3.52
C ARG A 111 -21.00 1.84 -3.08
N ALA A 112 -19.86 2.17 -2.47
CA ALA A 112 -18.93 1.17 -1.95
C ALA A 112 -19.53 0.37 -0.77
N MET A 113 -20.37 1.01 0.03
CA MET A 113 -21.12 0.41 1.14
C MET A 113 -22.43 -0.27 0.68
N LYS A 114 -22.81 -0.15 -0.59
CA LYS A 114 -24.10 -0.60 -1.16
C LYS A 114 -25.33 -0.01 -0.44
N VAL A 115 -25.23 1.24 0.00
CA VAL A 115 -26.36 2.00 0.58
C VAL A 115 -26.84 3.07 -0.39
N THR A 116 -28.13 3.38 -0.34
CA THR A 116 -28.71 4.55 -0.99
C THR A 116 -28.62 5.74 -0.04
N LEU A 117 -28.21 6.89 -0.56
CA LEU A 117 -28.39 8.16 0.13
C LEU A 117 -29.71 8.71 -0.36
N ASP A 118 -30.62 9.02 0.56
CA ASP A 118 -31.80 9.78 0.21
C ASP A 118 -31.36 11.20 -0.14
N GLU A 119 -31.95 11.77 -1.19
CA GLU A 119 -31.81 13.19 -1.45
C GLU A 119 -32.64 13.88 -0.37
N ASP A 120 -31.98 14.43 0.66
CA ASP A 120 -32.65 15.38 1.53
C ASP A 120 -33.18 16.49 0.61
N GLU A 121 -34.50 16.65 0.55
CA GLU A 121 -35.12 17.86 0.00
C GLU A 121 -34.61 19.00 0.88
N ASP A 122 -33.50 19.62 0.48
CA ASP A 122 -33.14 20.95 0.95
C ASP A 122 -34.36 21.83 0.58
N GLU A 123 -35.25 22.06 1.55
CA GLU A 123 -36.28 23.09 1.46
C GLU A 123 -35.56 24.43 1.21
N GLN A 124 -35.51 24.77 -0.09
CA GLN A 124 -35.55 26.08 -0.73
C GLN A 124 -34.55 27.17 -0.30
#